data_AF-A0A1G0I5C2-F1
#
_entry.id   AF-A0A1G0I5C2-F1
#
_cell.length_a   1.000
_cell.length_b   1.000
_cell.length_c   1.000
_cell.angle_alpha   90.00
_cell.angle_beta   90.00
_cell.angle_gamma   90.00
#
_symmetry.space_group_name_H-M   'P 1'
#
loop_
_entity.id
_entity.type
_entity.pdbx_description
1 polymer ?
#
loop_
_entity_poly.entity_id
_entity_poly.type
_entity_poly.pdbx_seq_one_letter_code
_entity_poly.pdbx_strand_id
1 'polypeptide(L)' 'MSEHEIDHVLIGAISGATIIERNPEEAKAIRWVPLPSLEKELAANPLQFTPWFKEAFGIAKEHLGNLSTASS' A
#
# COMPACT_ATOMS: atom_id res chain seq x y z
N MET A 1 -8.37 13.86 16.52
CA MET A 1 -9.41 13.12 15.76
C MET A 1 -8.90 11.72 15.56
N SER A 2 -9.73 10.72 15.81
CA SER A 2 -9.49 9.33 15.42
C SER A 2 -10.50 9.00 14.33
N GLU A 3 -10.04 8.40 13.23
CA GLU A 3 -10.91 7.82 12.21
C GLU A 3 -11.61 6.58 12.82
N HIS A 4 -12.87 6.36 12.46
CA HIS A 4 -13.67 5.23 12.95
C HIS A 4 -14.44 4.63 11.76
N GLU A 5 -13.68 3.99 10.88
CA GLU A 5 -14.15 3.51 9.58
C GLU A 5 -13.95 2.00 9.46
N ILE A 6 -14.79 1.35 8.65
CA ILE A 6 -14.62 -0.04 8.26
C ILE A 6 -14.11 -0.04 6.82
N ASP A 7 -12.81 -0.28 6.66
CA ASP A 7 -12.13 -0.25 5.36
C ASP A 7 -12.06 -1.60 4.66
N HIS A 8 -11.86 -1.55 3.36
CA HIS A 8 -11.62 -2.72 2.51
C HIS A 8 -10.27 -2.56 1.79
N VAL A 9 -9.39 -3.53 1.97
CA VAL A 9 -8.09 -3.56 1.27
C VAL A 9 -8.26 -4.23 -0.08
N LEU A 10 -8.10 -3.45 -1.16
CA LEU A 10 -8.16 -3.95 -2.54
C LEU A 10 -6.75 -4.10 -3.11
N ILE A 11 -6.50 -5.23 -3.78
CA ILE A 11 -5.20 -5.54 -4.38
C ILE A 11 -5.42 -5.79 -5.88
N GLY A 12 -4.60 -5.17 -6.70
CA GLY A 12 -4.65 -5.31 -8.15
C GLY A 12 -3.27 -5.23 -8.79
N ALA A 13 -3.15 -5.79 -9.99
CA ALA A 13 -1.96 -5.67 -10.81
C ALA A 13 -2.24 -4.67 -11.94
N ILE A 14 -1.24 -3.84 -12.23
CA ILE A 14 -1.27 -2.84 -13.29
C ILE A 14 -0.05 -3.03 -14.17
N SER A 15 -0.21 -2.83 -15.48
CA SER A 15 0.90 -2.88 -16.42
C SER A 15 1.89 -1.75 -16.11
N GLY A 16 3.19 -2.04 -16.23
CA GLY A 16 4.22 -1.01 -16.09
C GLY A 16 4.14 0.11 -17.14
N ALA A 17 3.38 -0.09 -18.23
CA ALA A 17 3.12 0.93 -19.24
C ALA A 17 1.95 1.87 -18.88
N THR A 18 1.17 1.55 -17.84
CA THR A 18 0.04 2.38 -17.46
C THR A 18 0.52 3.65 -16.77
N ILE A 19 0.09 4.80 -17.28
CA ILE A 19 0.34 6.11 -16.69
C ILE A 19 -0.78 6.41 -15.71
N ILE A 20 -0.44 6.65 -14.44
CA ILE A 20 -1.41 7.12 -13.43
C ILE A 20 -1.36 8.64 -13.38
N GLU A 21 -2.42 9.27 -13.85
CA GLU A 21 -2.63 10.71 -13.65
C GLU A 21 -3.18 10.96 -12.24
N ARG A 22 -2.53 11.85 -11.49
CA ARG A 22 -2.95 12.24 -10.13
C ARG A 22 -3.59 13.62 -10.12
N ASN A 23 -4.61 13.83 -9.31
CA ASN A 23 -5.06 15.18 -8.96
C ASN A 23 -4.08 15.79 -7.93
N PRO A 24 -3.35 16.89 -8.23
CA PRO A 24 -2.38 17.49 -7.31
C PRO A 24 -2.97 18.09 -6.03
N GLU A 25 -4.28 18.39 -6.02
CA GLU A 25 -4.97 18.88 -4.83
C GLU A 25 -5.14 17.77 -3.78
N GLU A 26 -5.26 16.52 -4.23
CA GLU A 26 -5.49 15.35 -3.37
C GLU A 26 -4.20 14.56 -3.11
N ALA A 27 -3.38 14.34 -4.14
CA ALA A 27 -2.18 13.53 -4.06
C ALA A 27 -0.97 14.31 -4.57
N LYS A 28 -0.01 14.62 -3.70
CA LYS A 28 1.19 15.41 -4.06
C LYS A 28 2.22 14.65 -4.90
N ALA A 29 2.30 13.33 -4.78
CA ALA A 29 3.22 12.48 -5.53
C ALA A 29 2.74 11.03 -5.52
N ILE A 30 3.20 10.25 -6.50
CA ILE A 30 3.04 8.80 -6.56
C ILE A 30 4.43 8.19 -6.68
N ARG A 31 4.68 7.09 -5.96
CA ARG A 31 5.90 6.30 -6.09
C ARG A 31 5.55 4.81 -6.14
N TRP A 32 6.24 4.08 -7.00
CA TRP A 32 6.27 2.62 -6.97
C TRP A 32 7.45 2.17 -6.14
N VAL A 33 7.23 1.30 -5.15
CA VAL A 33 8.30 0.80 -4.29
C VAL A 33 8.21 -0.70 -4.06
N PRO A 34 9.36 -1.39 -3.93
CA PRO A 34 9.37 -2.80 -3.52
C PRO A 34 8.80 -2.96 -2.11
N LEU A 35 7.99 -4.01 -1.91
CA LEU A 35 7.39 -4.32 -0.60
C LEU A 35 8.42 -4.41 0.55
N PRO A 36 9.60 -5.06 0.38
CA PRO A 36 10.59 -5.12 1.46
C PRO A 36 11.17 -3.75 1.84
N SER A 37 11.28 -2.82 0.88
CA SER A 37 11.74 -1.46 1.14
C SER A 37 10.68 -0.68 1.91
N LEU A 38 9.42 -0.76 1.47
CA LEU A 38 8.30 -0.10 2.15
C LEU A 38 8.12 -0.60 3.59
N GLU A 39 8.29 -1.90 3.84
CA GLU A 39 8.25 -2.46 5.19
C GLU A 39 9.33 -1.87 6.11
N LYS A 40 10.56 -1.72 5.61
CA LYS A 40 11.65 -1.09 6.36
C LYS A 40 11.36 0.38 6.64
N GLU A 41 10.84 1.12 5.66
CA GLU A 41 10.48 2.53 5.81
C GLU A 41 9.38 2.73 6.86
N LEU A 42 8.33 1.90 6.81
CA LEU A 42 7.21 1.93 7.74
C LEU A 42 7.65 1.64 9.18
N ALA A 43 8.60 0.71 9.36
CA ALA A 43 9.18 0.40 10.66
C ALA A 43 10.10 1.52 11.18
N ALA A 44 10.90 2.13 10.30
CA ALA A 44 11.87 3.15 10.67
C ALA A 44 11.21 4.51 10.98
N ASN A 45 10.18 4.89 10.23
CA ASN A 45 9.54 6.22 10.32
C ASN A 45 8.02 6.11 10.30
N PRO A 46 7.37 5.46 11.30
CA PRO A 46 5.93 5.20 11.28
C PRO A 46 5.08 6.47 11.20
N LEU A 47 5.57 7.60 11.73
CA LEU A 47 4.87 8.88 11.73
C LEU A 47 4.82 9.57 10.35
N GLN A 48 5.57 9.08 9.35
CA GLN A 48 5.44 9.55 7.97
C GLN A 48 4.25 8.93 7.23
N PHE A 49 3.60 7.92 7.84
CA PHE A 49 2.47 7.21 7.29
C PHE A 49 1.21 7.54 8.07
N THR A 50 0.06 7.38 7.41
CA THR A 50 -1.22 7.47 8.10
C THR A 50 -1.38 6.31 9.08
N PRO A 51 -2.07 6.49 10.22
CA PRO A 51 -2.20 5.46 11.24
C PRO A 51 -2.78 4.13 10.72
N TRP A 52 -3.77 4.18 9.81
CA TRP A 52 -4.41 3.00 9.22
C TRP A 52 -3.50 2.22 8.26
N PHE A 53 -2.48 2.86 7.68
CA PHE A 53 -1.68 2.26 6.61
C PHE A 53 -0.92 1.01 7.05
N LYS A 54 -0.48 0.96 8.31
CA LYS A 54 0.24 -0.21 8.85
C LYS A 54 -0.62 -1.47 8.85
N GLU A 55 -1.89 -1.34 9.24
CA GLU A 55 -2.83 -2.46 9.30
C GLU A 55 -3.21 -2.89 7.88
N ALA A 56 -3.53 -1.94 6.99
CA ALA A 56 -3.83 -2.20 5.60
C ALA A 56 -2.66 -2.90 4.86
N PHE A 57 -1.42 -2.47 5.11
CA PHE A 57 -0.23 -3.09 4.52
C PHE A 57 -0.01 -4.53 5.00
N GLY A 58 -0.33 -4.82 6.27
CA GLY A 58 -0.28 -6.18 6.82
C GLY A 58 -1.24 -7.12 6.08
N ILE A 59 -2.49 -6.70 5.92
CA ILE A 59 -3.51 -7.44 5.15
C ILE A 59 -3.04 -7.65 3.71
N ALA A 60 -2.55 -6.60 3.05
CA ALA A 60 -2.08 -6.69 1.67
C ALA A 60 -0.93 -7.70 1.50
N LYS A 61 0.04 -7.71 2.43
CA LYS A 61 1.18 -8.64 2.40
C LYS A 61 0.76 -10.09 2.53
N GLU A 62 -0.17 -10.39 3.44
CA GLU A 62 -0.68 -11.75 3.64
C GLU A 62 -1.32 -12.28 2.35
N HIS A 63 -2.21 -11.50 1.74
CA HIS A 63 -2.87 -11.88 0.51
C HIS A 63 -1.91 -12.00 -0.68
N LEU A 64 -0.92 -11.12 -0.81
CA LEU A 64 0.10 -11.23 -1.86
C LEU A 64 1.00 -12.46 -1.69
N GLY A 65 1.31 -12.84 -0.45
CA GLY A 65 2.01 -14.09 -0.15
C GLY A 65 1.22 -15.30 -0.65
N ASN A 66 -0.08 -15.34 -0.38
CA ASN A 66 -0.98 -16.43 -0.79
C ASN A 66 -1.15 -16.53 -2.32
N LEU A 67 -1.16 -15.40 -3.03
CA LEU A 67 -1.23 -15.38 -4.50
C LEU A 67 0.04 -15.99 -5.15
N SER A 68 1.20 -15.78 -4.53
CA SER A 68 2.46 -16.37 -4.99
C SER A 68 2.48 -17.90 -4.82
N THR A 69 1.90 -18.44 -3.74
CA THR A 69 1.86 -19.89 -3.49
C THR A 69 0.77 -20.60 -4.29
N ALA A 70 -0.33 -19.94 -4.62
CA ALA A 70 -1.42 -20.55 -5.41
C ALA A 70 -1.11 -20.68 -6.91
N SER A 71 -0.06 -20.03 -7.40
CA SER A 71 0.35 -20.04 -8.81
C SER A 71 1.51 -21.02 -9.10
N SER A 72 1.81 -21.94 -8.16
CA SER A 72 2.85 -22.98 -8.28
C SER A 72 2.26 -24.38 -8.25
#